data_AF-A0A944X0H3-F1
#
_entry.id   AF-A0A944X0H3-F1
#
_cell.length_a   1.000
_cell.length_b   1.000
_cell.length_c   1.000
_cell.angle_alpha   90.00
_cell.angle_beta   90.00
_cell.angle_gamma   90.00
#
_symmetry.space_group_name_H-M   'P 1'
#
loop_
_entity.id
_entity.type
_entity.pdbx_description
1 polymer ?
#
loop_
_entity_poly.entity_id
_entity_poly.type
_entity_poly.pdbx_seq_one_letter_code
_entity_poly.pdbx_strand_id
1 'polypeptide(L)'
;GVAYTITSLLQSVVEHGTGKKVKVLNRPVAGKTGTTNNFVDAWFMGYTPELVTGVWVGKDKDEPLGRNETGSRAAIPIWLQFMQEALANKPVTNFQMPSEIQYLKILPETGEITSFGEPGSQFEIFLQDHLPDNVQPFPESFPEDTFLN
;
A
#
# COMPACT_ATOMS: atom_id res chain seq x y z
N GLY A 1 12.55 -8.48 4.43
CA GLY A 1 12.76 -7.03 4.17
C GLY A 1 12.05 -6.49 2.94
N VAL A 2 12.70 -6.48 1.76
CA VAL A 2 12.27 -5.69 0.56
C VAL A 2 10.79 -5.86 0.16
N ALA A 3 10.28 -7.09 0.13
CA ALA A 3 8.88 -7.35 -0.23
C ALA A 3 7.89 -6.65 0.71
N TYR A 4 8.20 -6.57 2.02
CA TYR A 4 7.38 -5.86 2.98
C TYR A 4 7.46 -4.34 2.76
N THR A 5 8.63 -3.80 2.42
CA THR A 5 8.78 -2.39 2.06
C THR A 5 7.88 -2.01 0.88
N ILE A 6 7.90 -2.81 -0.20
CA ILE A 6 7.00 -2.61 -1.34
C ILE A 6 5.52 -2.77 -0.93
N THR A 7 5.21 -3.74 -0.06
CA THR A 7 3.85 -3.94 0.44
C THR A 7 3.35 -2.70 1.18
N SER A 8 4.14 -2.15 2.10
CA SER A 8 3.80 -0.91 2.83
C SER A 8 3.54 0.26 1.88
N LEU A 9 4.43 0.47 0.90
CA LEU A 9 4.23 1.50 -0.12
C LEU A 9 2.93 1.32 -0.91
N LEU A 10 2.57 0.07 -1.24
CA LEU A 10 1.34 -0.27 -1.94
C LEU A 10 0.09 -0.21 -1.05
N GLN A 11 0.22 -0.41 0.26
CA GLN A 11 -0.85 -0.12 1.23
C GLN A 11 -1.12 1.39 1.27
N SER A 12 -0.09 2.24 1.22
CA SER A 12 -0.25 3.71 1.14
C SER A 12 -1.03 4.17 -0.10
N VAL A 13 -0.95 3.45 -1.23
CA VAL A 13 -1.79 3.73 -2.41
C VAL A 13 -3.28 3.50 -2.12
N VAL A 14 -3.60 2.48 -1.32
CA VAL A 14 -4.97 2.19 -0.88
C VAL A 14 -5.41 3.17 0.20
N GLU A 15 -4.56 3.50 1.17
CA GLU A 15 -4.94 4.37 2.28
C GLU A 15 -5.04 5.84 1.89
N HIS A 16 -4.07 6.33 1.11
CA HIS A 16 -3.88 7.74 0.85
C HIS A 16 -3.88 8.11 -0.64
N GLY A 17 -3.77 7.12 -1.53
CA GLY A 17 -3.61 7.33 -2.97
C GLY A 17 -4.86 7.07 -3.82
N THR A 18 -4.61 6.59 -5.04
CA THR A 18 -5.62 6.35 -6.09
C THR A 18 -6.43 5.08 -5.88
N GLY A 19 -6.01 4.22 -4.94
CA GLY A 19 -6.65 2.97 -4.57
C GLY A 19 -7.72 3.10 -3.47
N LYS A 20 -7.99 4.30 -2.93
CA LYS A 20 -8.89 4.55 -1.79
C LYS A 20 -10.22 3.82 -1.76
N LYS A 21 -10.83 3.60 -2.93
CA LYS A 21 -12.09 2.85 -3.03
C LYS A 21 -11.98 1.43 -2.48
N VAL A 22 -10.79 0.82 -2.48
CA VAL A 22 -10.54 -0.53 -1.99
C VAL A 22 -10.73 -0.67 -0.49
N LYS A 23 -10.64 0.44 0.28
CA LYS A 23 -10.81 0.44 1.74
C LYS A 23 -12.13 -0.17 2.21
N VAL A 24 -13.16 -0.15 1.37
CA VAL A 24 -14.48 -0.76 1.66
C VAL A 24 -14.41 -2.28 1.88
N LEU A 25 -13.32 -2.94 1.46
CA LEU A 25 -13.08 -4.36 1.73
C LEU A 25 -12.81 -4.63 3.23
N ASN A 26 -12.49 -3.59 4.02
CA ASN A 26 -12.28 -3.66 5.47
C ASN A 26 -11.27 -4.75 5.91
N ARG A 27 -10.18 -4.90 5.16
CA ARG A 27 -9.04 -5.76 5.50
C ARG A 27 -7.74 -5.19 4.91
N PRO A 28 -6.55 -5.61 5.39
CA PRO A 28 -5.29 -5.17 4.83
C PRO A 28 -5.17 -5.51 3.34
N VAL A 29 -4.98 -4.48 2.51
CA VAL A 29 -4.79 -4.63 1.07
C VAL A 29 -3.64 -3.75 0.60
N ALA A 30 -2.77 -4.32 -0.23
CA ALA A 30 -1.78 -3.60 -0.99
C ALA A 30 -2.19 -3.62 -2.47
N GLY A 31 -2.07 -2.50 -3.18
CA GLY A 31 -2.41 -2.51 -4.60
C GLY A 31 -2.05 -1.24 -5.35
N LYS A 32 -2.12 -1.32 -6.68
CA LYS A 32 -1.78 -0.21 -7.57
C LYS A 32 -2.76 -0.10 -8.73
N THR A 33 -3.20 1.13 -8.97
CA THR A 33 -3.93 1.49 -10.19
C THR A 33 -2.97 1.67 -11.37
N GLY A 34 -3.39 1.24 -12.55
CA GLY A 34 -2.76 1.53 -13.82
C GLY A 34 -3.77 2.16 -14.78
N THR A 35 -3.33 3.10 -15.61
CA THR A 35 -4.14 3.72 -16.67
C THR A 35 -3.20 4.10 -17.80
N THR A 36 -3.45 3.59 -19.01
CA THR A 36 -2.63 3.94 -20.18
C THR A 36 -3.08 5.27 -20.77
N ASN A 37 -2.25 5.81 -21.67
CA ASN A 37 -2.55 7.05 -22.36
C ASN A 37 -3.90 6.99 -23.07
N ASN A 38 -4.60 8.12 -23.18
CA ASN A 38 -5.92 8.23 -23.81
C ASN A 38 -7.01 7.33 -23.22
N PHE A 39 -6.83 6.78 -22.02
CA PHE A 39 -7.79 5.89 -21.34
C PHE A 39 -8.12 4.63 -22.16
N VAL A 40 -7.14 4.05 -22.85
CA VAL A 40 -7.32 2.81 -23.62
C VAL A 40 -7.43 1.60 -22.68
N ASP A 41 -6.61 1.58 -21.63
CA ASP A 41 -6.59 0.50 -20.64
C ASP A 41 -6.71 1.05 -19.22
N ALA A 42 -7.47 0.32 -18.42
CA ALA A 42 -7.59 0.52 -16.99
C ALA A 42 -7.19 -0.76 -16.26
N TRP A 43 -6.25 -0.66 -15.33
CA TRP A 43 -5.73 -1.78 -14.55
C TRP A 43 -5.90 -1.55 -13.05
N PHE A 44 -6.10 -2.63 -12.32
CA PHE A 44 -5.83 -2.68 -10.89
C PHE A 44 -5.19 -4.03 -10.53
N MET A 45 -3.99 -3.96 -9.96
CA MET A 45 -3.31 -5.11 -9.37
C MET A 45 -3.34 -4.94 -7.86
N GLY A 46 -3.90 -5.90 -7.14
CA GLY A 46 -4.02 -5.81 -5.69
C GLY A 46 -3.98 -7.17 -5.02
N TYR A 47 -3.59 -7.19 -3.76
CA TYR A 47 -3.47 -8.41 -2.99
C TYR A 47 -3.73 -8.19 -1.50
N THR A 48 -4.19 -9.28 -0.88
CA THR A 48 -4.20 -9.54 0.56
C THR A 48 -3.06 -10.52 0.87
N PRO A 49 -2.73 -10.81 2.15
CA PRO A 49 -1.74 -11.84 2.46
C PRO A 49 -2.03 -13.21 1.82
N GLU A 50 -3.29 -13.54 1.58
CA GLU A 50 -3.71 -14.86 1.09
C GLU A 50 -3.97 -14.93 -0.42
N LEU A 51 -4.25 -13.79 -1.07
CA LEU A 51 -4.74 -13.78 -2.45
C LEU A 51 -4.30 -12.54 -3.21
N VAL A 52 -3.72 -12.76 -4.40
CA VAL A 52 -3.41 -11.75 -5.40
C VAL A 52 -4.40 -11.82 -6.55
N THR A 53 -4.87 -10.66 -6.99
CA THR A 53 -5.82 -10.54 -8.09
C THR A 53 -5.44 -9.34 -8.98
N GLY A 54 -5.48 -9.56 -10.29
CA GLY A 54 -5.32 -8.53 -11.30
C GLY A 54 -6.60 -8.36 -12.11
N VAL A 55 -6.99 -7.11 -12.36
CA VAL A 55 -8.10 -6.78 -13.25
C VAL A 55 -7.61 -5.82 -14.31
N TRP A 56 -7.91 -6.15 -15.56
CA TRP A 56 -7.78 -5.28 -16.72
C TRP A 56 -9.16 -5.02 -17.32
N VAL A 57 -9.37 -3.80 -17.77
CA VAL A 57 -10.48 -3.40 -18.60
C VAL A 57 -9.91 -2.68 -19.81
N GLY A 58 -10.30 -3.14 -20.99
CA GLY A 58 -9.93 -2.60 -22.29
C GLY A 58 -10.95 -3.05 -23.33
N LYS A 59 -10.74 -2.60 -24.56
CA LYS A 59 -11.48 -3.08 -25.73
C LYS A 59 -10.56 -3.95 -26.58
N ASP A 60 -11.13 -4.86 -27.36
CA ASP A 60 -10.34 -5.71 -28.27
C ASP A 60 -9.58 -4.91 -29.33
N LYS A 61 -10.04 -3.68 -29.62
CA LYS A 61 -9.34 -2.69 -30.43
C LYS A 61 -8.85 -1.57 -29.53
N ASP A 62 -7.72 -0.96 -29.90
CA ASP A 62 -7.09 0.16 -29.20
C ASP A 62 -7.93 1.46 -29.26
N GLU A 63 -9.08 1.44 -28.62
CA GLU A 63 -10.03 2.53 -28.57
C GLU A 63 -10.22 2.99 -27.11
N PRO A 64 -10.37 4.30 -26.86
CA PRO A 64 -10.64 4.81 -25.52
C PRO A 64 -11.86 4.14 -24.87
N LEU A 65 -11.74 3.80 -23.58
CA LEU A 65 -12.83 3.30 -22.74
C LEU A 65 -13.90 4.37 -22.49
N GLY A 66 -13.48 5.63 -22.51
CA GLY A 66 -14.31 6.77 -22.18
C GLY A 66 -13.50 7.80 -21.40
N ARG A 67 -13.97 9.04 -21.40
CA ARG A 67 -13.27 10.11 -20.67
C ARG A 67 -13.25 9.78 -19.18
N ASN A 68 -12.05 9.80 -18.59
CA ASN A 68 -11.78 9.48 -17.19
C ASN A 68 -11.99 8.01 -16.79
N GLU A 69 -12.10 7.07 -17.73
CA GLU A 69 -12.13 5.65 -17.39
C GLU A 69 -10.71 5.16 -17.02
N THR A 70 -10.38 5.33 -15.74
CA THR A 70 -9.09 4.96 -15.14
C THR A 70 -9.18 3.62 -14.42
N GLY A 71 -8.03 3.08 -13.97
CA GLY A 71 -7.99 1.91 -13.10
C GLY A 71 -8.88 2.04 -11.85
N SER A 72 -8.97 3.24 -11.28
CA SER A 72 -9.81 3.52 -10.11
C SER A 72 -11.32 3.50 -10.41
N ARG A 73 -11.71 3.72 -11.66
CA ARG A 73 -13.11 3.80 -12.08
C ARG A 73 -13.61 2.53 -12.76
N ALA A 74 -12.81 1.95 -13.65
CA ALA A 74 -13.19 0.77 -14.42
C ALA A 74 -12.73 -0.55 -13.76
N ALA A 75 -11.48 -0.63 -13.29
CA ALA A 75 -10.92 -1.91 -12.81
C ALA A 75 -11.21 -2.22 -11.33
N ILE A 76 -11.08 -1.23 -10.43
CA ILE A 76 -11.29 -1.44 -8.97
C ILE A 76 -12.67 -2.02 -8.64
N PRO A 77 -13.81 -1.57 -9.21
CA PRO A 77 -15.11 -2.13 -8.85
C PRO A 77 -15.23 -3.63 -9.13
N ILE A 78 -14.70 -4.10 -10.26
CA ILE A 78 -14.66 -5.53 -10.62
C ILE A 78 -13.77 -6.29 -9.64
N TRP A 79 -12.58 -5.75 -9.34
CA TRP A 79 -11.67 -6.35 -8.38
C TRP A 79 -12.31 -6.49 -6.99
N LEU A 80 -13.01 -5.44 -6.52
CA LEU A 80 -13.70 -5.44 -5.24
C LEU A 80 -14.79 -6.50 -5.16
N GLN A 81 -15.64 -6.58 -6.19
CA GLN A 81 -16.71 -7.58 -6.25
C GLN A 81 -16.14 -9.00 -6.13
N PHE A 82 -15.11 -9.32 -6.93
CA PHE A 82 -14.46 -10.62 -6.87
C PHE A 82 -13.85 -10.90 -5.48
N MET A 83 -13.10 -9.93 -4.94
CA MET A 83 -12.39 -10.13 -3.67
C MET A 83 -13.34 -10.23 -2.48
N GLN A 84 -14.48 -9.53 -2.51
CA GLN A 84 -15.54 -9.67 -1.49
C GLN A 84 -16.07 -11.10 -1.44
N GLU A 85 -16.35 -11.70 -2.59
CA GLU A 85 -16.84 -13.07 -2.68
C GLU A 85 -15.75 -14.09 -2.33
N ALA A 86 -14.56 -13.95 -2.92
CA ALA A 86 -13.45 -14.88 -2.74
C ALA A 86 -12.96 -14.95 -1.28
N LEU A 87 -13.08 -13.84 -0.53
CA LEU A 87 -12.58 -13.73 0.84
C LEU A 87 -13.68 -13.76 1.92
N ALA A 88 -14.95 -13.89 1.55
CA ALA A 88 -16.09 -13.79 2.46
C ALA A 88 -15.97 -14.64 3.73
N ASN A 89 -15.40 -15.85 3.60
CA ASN A 89 -15.22 -16.81 4.70
C ASN A 89 -13.75 -17.04 5.07
N LYS A 90 -12.86 -16.12 4.69
CA LYS A 90 -11.43 -16.20 5.01
C LYS A 90 -11.14 -15.27 6.20
N PRO A 91 -10.28 -15.70 7.15
CA PRO A 91 -9.85 -14.82 8.23
C PRO A 91 -9.21 -13.56 7.64
N VAL A 92 -9.31 -12.46 8.39
CA VAL A 92 -8.56 -11.23 8.09
C VAL A 92 -7.19 -11.38 8.74
N THR A 93 -6.13 -11.35 7.94
CA THR A 93 -4.75 -11.35 8.44
C THR A 93 -4.02 -10.09 8.00
N ASN A 94 -2.98 -9.73 8.77
CA ASN A 94 -2.07 -8.64 8.46
C ASN A 94 -0.86 -9.15 7.68
N PHE A 95 -0.29 -8.29 6.83
CA PHE A 95 1.03 -8.54 6.25
C PHE A 95 2.05 -8.68 7.39
N GLN A 96 2.76 -9.81 7.40
CA GLN A 96 3.72 -10.10 8.45
C GLN A 96 4.97 -9.25 8.25
N MET A 97 5.30 -8.44 9.27
CA MET A 97 6.51 -7.64 9.27
C MET A 97 7.72 -8.52 9.56
N PRO A 98 8.73 -8.56 8.67
CA PRO A 98 9.98 -9.26 8.92
C PRO A 98 10.84 -8.55 9.99
N SER A 99 11.66 -9.30 10.71
CA SER A 99 12.56 -8.74 11.75
C SER A 99 13.63 -7.79 11.21
N GLU A 100 13.90 -7.80 9.91
CA GLU A 100 14.88 -6.88 9.29
C GLU A 100 14.31 -5.48 9.03
N ILE A 101 13.04 -5.23 9.36
CA ILE A 101 12.40 -3.92 9.23
C ILE A 101 12.58 -3.13 10.53
N GLN A 102 13.00 -1.87 10.38
CA GLN A 102 13.17 -0.91 11.45
C GLN A 102 12.25 0.29 11.21
N TYR A 103 11.69 0.86 12.28
CA TYR A 103 10.91 2.09 12.22
C TYR A 103 11.77 3.26 12.62
N LEU A 104 11.79 4.33 11.84
CA LEU A 104 12.44 5.58 12.20
C LEU A 104 11.47 6.74 12.08
N LYS A 105 11.64 7.76 12.93
CA LYS A 105 10.95 9.04 12.76
C LYS A 105 11.69 9.85 11.71
N ILE A 106 10.95 10.38 10.74
CA ILE A 106 11.47 11.27 9.70
C ILE A 106 10.63 12.54 9.59
N LEU A 107 11.24 13.61 9.12
CA LEU A 107 10.53 14.81 8.67
C LEU A 107 10.05 14.57 7.23
N PRO A 108 8.72 14.57 6.94
CA PRO A 108 8.20 14.19 5.63
C PRO A 108 8.72 15.04 4.47
N GLU A 109 8.98 16.33 4.74
CA GLU A 109 9.42 17.31 3.75
C GLU A 109 10.85 17.07 3.27
N THR A 110 11.74 16.63 4.16
CA THR A 110 13.18 16.47 3.87
C THR A 110 13.59 15.00 3.73
N GLY A 111 12.83 14.08 4.34
CA GLY A 111 13.21 12.67 4.49
C GLY A 111 14.29 12.43 5.54
N GLU A 112 14.73 13.47 6.26
CA GLU A 112 15.76 13.35 7.28
C GLU A 112 15.22 12.68 8.55
N ILE A 113 16.08 11.89 9.20
CA ILE A 113 15.77 11.22 10.46
C ILE A 113 15.75 12.23 11.60
N THR A 114 14.79 12.07 12.50
CA THR A 114 14.62 12.95 13.66
C THR A 114 14.31 12.17 14.93
N SER A 115 14.34 12.88 16.06
CA SER A 115 14.07 12.36 17.39
C SER A 115 12.57 12.26 17.69
N PHE A 116 12.23 11.46 18.71
CA PHE A 116 10.88 11.39 19.25
C PHE A 116 10.45 12.74 19.85
N GLY A 117 9.35 13.31 19.34
CA GLY A 117 8.76 14.56 19.83
C GLY A 117 8.94 15.75 18.90
N GLU A 118 9.72 15.62 17.82
CA GLU A 118 9.81 16.67 16.80
C GLU A 118 8.43 16.88 16.14
N PRO A 119 7.84 18.08 16.22
CA PRO A 119 6.54 18.36 15.63
C PRO A 119 6.52 18.10 14.13
N GLY A 120 5.48 17.43 13.64
CA GLY A 120 5.33 17.10 12.22
C GLY A 120 6.15 15.90 11.73
N SER A 121 6.86 15.20 12.63
CA SER A 121 7.56 13.96 12.28
C SER A 121 6.62 12.77 12.10
N GLN A 122 6.89 11.93 11.11
CA GLN A 122 6.15 10.69 10.83
C GLN A 122 7.04 9.46 10.96
N PHE A 123 6.44 8.30 11.24
CA PHE A 123 7.18 7.05 11.17
C PHE A 123 7.30 6.58 9.72
N GLU A 124 8.47 6.06 9.37
CA GLU A 124 8.73 5.40 8.10
C GLU A 124 9.52 4.11 8.34
N ILE A 125 9.39 3.15 7.44
CA ILE A 125 10.09 1.86 7.54
C ILE A 125 11.40 1.86 6.75
N PHE A 126 12.41 1.21 7.33
CA PHE A 126 13.73 1.05 6.75
C PHE A 126 14.16 -0.42 6.84
N LEU A 127 15.02 -0.85 5.91
CA LEU A 127 15.72 -2.12 6.03
C LEU A 127 16.94 -1.92 6.92
N GLN A 128 17.19 -2.86 7.83
CA GLN A 128 18.32 -2.82 8.76
C GLN A 128 19.67 -2.61 8.05
N ASP A 129 19.87 -3.23 6.89
CA ASP A 129 21.11 -3.11 6.11
C ASP A 129 21.18 -1.84 5.23
N HIS A 130 20.13 -1.02 5.23
CA HIS A 130 20.03 0.24 4.48
C HIS A 130 19.63 1.41 5.39
N LEU A 131 19.98 1.34 6.67
CA LEU A 131 19.83 2.46 7.59
C LEU A 131 20.80 3.59 7.18
N PRO A 132 20.39 4.86 7.27
CA PRO A 132 21.31 5.98 7.08
C PRO A 132 22.44 5.96 8.11
N ASP A 133 23.60 6.48 7.71
CA ASP A 133 24.80 6.49 8.57
C ASP A 133 24.55 7.19 9.90
N ASN A 134 25.17 6.68 10.98
CA ASN A 134 25.09 7.20 12.35
C ASN A 134 23.72 7.10 13.04
N VAL A 135 22.81 6.28 12.51
CA VAL A 135 21.52 6.01 13.14
C VAL A 135 21.63 4.72 13.93
N GLN A 136 21.41 4.77 15.25
CA GLN A 136 21.15 3.54 15.99
C GLN A 136 19.70 3.12 15.74
N PRO A 137 19.46 1.90 15.20
CA PRO A 137 18.11 1.37 15.16
C PRO A 137 17.55 1.35 16.58
N PHE A 138 16.28 1.71 16.73
CA PHE A 138 15.63 1.70 18.03
C PHE A 138 15.63 0.28 18.63
N PRO A 139 15.67 0.14 19.97
CA PRO A 139 15.65 -1.16 20.62
C PRO A 139 14.41 -1.98 20.21
N GLU A 140 14.57 -3.31 20.11
CA GLU A 140 13.58 -4.27 19.59
C GLU A 140 12.20 -4.23 20.28
N SER A 141 12.08 -3.60 21.44
CA SER A 141 10.84 -3.53 22.21
C SER A 141 10.30 -2.10 22.31
N PHE A 142 9.19 -1.84 21.64
CA PHE A 142 8.34 -0.68 21.91
C PHE A 142 7.21 -1.07 22.86
N PRO A 143 6.86 -0.23 23.86
CA PRO A 143 5.56 -0.33 24.53
C PRO A 143 4.44 -0.19 23.49
N GLU A 144 3.42 -1.05 23.51
CA GLU A 144 2.32 -1.10 22.54
C GLU A 144 1.63 0.27 22.33
N ASP A 145 1.67 1.14 23.33
CA ASP A 145 1.06 2.47 23.32
C ASP A 145 1.80 3.50 22.45
N THR A 146 2.98 3.16 21.91
CA THR A 146 3.84 4.10 21.16
C THR A 146 3.27 4.48 19.79
N PHE A 147 2.36 3.67 19.24
CA PHE A 147 1.79 3.85 17.90
C PHE A 147 0.35 4.38 17.90
N LEU A 148 -0.19 4.75 19.06
CA LEU A 148 -1.63 5.06 19.24
C LEU A 148 -1.99 6.56 19.33
N ASN A 149 -1.13 7.47 18.88
CA ASN A 149 -1.47 8.91 18.78
C ASN A 149 -1.38 9.43 17.34
#